data_AF-A0A1M5FIM7-F1
#
_entry.id   AF-A0A1M5FIM7-F1
#
_cell.length_a   1.000
_cell.length_b   1.000
_cell.length_c   1.000
_cell.angle_alpha   90.00
_cell.angle_beta   90.00
_cell.angle_gamma   90.00
#
_symmetry.space_group_name_H-M   'P 1'
#
loop_
_entity.id
_entity.type
_entity.pdbx_description
1 polymer ?
#
loop_
_entity_poly.entity_id
_entity_poly.type
_entity_poly.pdbx_seq_one_letter_code
_entity_poly.pdbx_strand_id
1 'polypeptide(L)'
;MSKYTVLLVCILLNLIVGNSILFFGTDSPNYYLMVGMSVACISGYCVLYCAFPIEKMPVPVLLLLSVLTCIVIELLGCFIASSLTSLEQARIISLGDIFINNIVGLVLGILGNILMFPVTIVLGVANFGLLLFYVRGVKKSTVNLSCQDPFRN
;
A
#
# COMPACT_ATOMS: atom_id res chain seq x y z
N MET A 1 -16.61 6.13 12.20
CA MET A 1 -15.97 6.08 10.86
C MET A 1 -15.97 4.62 10.43
N SER A 2 -16.44 4.29 9.22
CA SER A 2 -16.49 2.90 8.76
C SER A 2 -15.10 2.41 8.38
N LYS A 3 -14.84 1.10 8.56
CA LYS A 3 -13.60 0.42 8.13
C LYS A 3 -13.26 0.74 6.66
N TYR A 4 -14.28 0.75 5.81
CA TYR A 4 -14.14 1.02 4.38
C TYR A 4 -13.77 2.48 4.09
N THR A 5 -14.23 3.42 4.91
CA THR A 5 -13.85 4.84 4.77
C THR A 5 -12.36 5.02 5.05
N VAL A 6 -11.84 4.38 6.08
CA VAL A 6 -10.41 4.48 6.43
C VAL A 6 -9.53 3.83 5.37
N LEU A 7 -9.93 2.66 4.88
CA LEU A 7 -9.30 2.02 3.73
C LEU A 7 -9.25 2.96 2.51
N LEU A 8 -10.37 3.58 2.15
CA LEU A 8 -10.46 4.45 0.98
C LEU A 8 -9.56 5.69 1.16
N VAL A 9 -9.53 6.28 2.35
CA VAL A 9 -8.63 7.40 2.66
C VAL A 9 -7.16 6.99 2.58
N CYS A 10 -6.78 5.83 3.14
CA CYS A 10 -5.41 5.30 2.99
C CYS A 10 -5.05 5.12 1.51
N ILE A 11 -5.93 4.48 0.73
CA ILE A 11 -5.69 4.25 -0.71
C ILE A 11 -5.53 5.58 -1.45
N LEU A 12 -6.47 6.52 -1.28
CA LEU A 12 -6.41 7.83 -1.96
C LEU A 12 -5.17 8.62 -1.55
N LEU A 13 -4.80 8.63 -0.27
CA LEU A 13 -3.64 9.36 0.21
C LEU A 13 -2.34 8.82 -0.40
N ASN A 14 -2.18 7.49 -0.42
CA ASN A 14 -1.00 6.88 -1.04
C ASN A 14 -0.98 7.06 -2.57
N LEU A 15 -2.13 6.96 -3.24
CA LEU A 15 -2.24 7.20 -4.68
C LEU A 15 -1.90 8.65 -5.04
N ILE A 16 -2.48 9.63 -4.35
CA ILE A 16 -2.25 11.04 -4.63
C ILE A 16 -0.79 11.38 -4.39
N VAL A 17 -0.24 11.04 -3.23
CA VAL A 17 1.15 11.38 -2.89
C VAL A 17 2.13 10.64 -3.81
N GLY A 18 1.97 9.33 -3.97
CA GLY A 18 2.85 8.50 -4.80
C GLY A 18 2.84 8.93 -6.28
N ASN A 19 1.65 9.13 -6.86
CA ASN A 19 1.55 9.57 -8.25
C ASN A 19 2.00 11.02 -8.44
N SER A 20 1.80 11.90 -7.45
CA SER A 20 2.33 13.28 -7.53
C SER A 20 3.85 13.31 -7.55
N ILE A 21 4.51 12.48 -6.73
CA ILE A 21 5.98 12.37 -6.72
C ILE A 21 6.48 11.83 -8.06
N LEU A 22 5.83 10.81 -8.62
CA LEU A 22 6.24 10.27 -9.92
C LEU A 22 6.01 11.26 -11.08
N PHE A 23 4.94 12.05 -11.01
CA PHE A 23 4.59 13.01 -12.05
C PHE A 23 5.45 14.28 -12.03
N PHE A 24 5.72 14.84 -10.85
CA PHE A 24 6.50 16.08 -10.70
C PHE A 24 7.99 15.86 -10.43
N GLY A 25 8.38 14.70 -9.90
CA GLY A 25 9.75 14.40 -9.52
C GLY A 25 10.62 13.85 -10.67
N THR A 26 10.06 13.66 -11.86
CA THR A 26 10.79 13.13 -13.02
C THR A 26 10.57 14.02 -14.25
N ASP A 27 11.63 14.27 -15.02
CA ASP A 27 11.55 15.06 -16.27
C ASP A 27 10.74 14.35 -17.36
N SER A 28 10.54 13.03 -17.23
CA SER A 28 9.70 12.23 -18.12
C SER A 28 8.85 11.26 -17.28
N PRO A 29 7.53 11.53 -17.11
CA PRO A 29 6.68 10.73 -16.25
C PRO A 29 6.54 9.31 -16.81
N ASN A 30 6.87 8.31 -15.97
CA ASN A 30 6.71 6.90 -16.33
C ASN A 30 5.29 6.42 -16.00
N TYR A 31 4.40 6.51 -16.99
CA TYR A 31 2.99 6.12 -16.83
C TYR A 31 2.78 4.64 -16.49
N TYR A 32 3.62 3.73 -17.02
CA TYR A 32 3.53 2.29 -16.69
C TYR A 32 3.82 2.05 -15.20
N LEU A 33 4.79 2.78 -14.65
CA LEU A 33 5.09 2.75 -13.23
C LEU A 33 3.94 3.31 -12.40
N MET A 34 3.37 4.45 -12.78
CA MET A 34 2.21 5.03 -12.08
C MET A 34 1.02 4.06 -12.06
N VAL A 35 0.72 3.40 -13.17
CA VAL A 35 -0.36 2.40 -13.26
C VAL A 35 -0.04 1.18 -12.40
N GLY A 36 1.16 0.61 -12.52
CA GLY A 36 1.58 -0.56 -11.74
C GLY A 36 1.50 -0.32 -10.23
N MET A 37 2.00 0.82 -9.77
CA MET A 37 1.96 1.24 -8.36
C MET A 37 0.52 1.47 -7.88
N SER A 38 -0.34 2.06 -8.72
CA SER A 38 -1.75 2.29 -8.40
C SER A 38 -2.52 0.98 -8.21
N VAL A 39 -2.34 0.02 -9.13
CA VAL A 39 -2.96 -1.31 -9.05
C VAL A 39 -2.48 -2.08 -7.83
N ALA A 40 -1.17 -2.08 -7.56
CA ALA A 40 -0.60 -2.70 -6.38
C ALA A 40 -1.14 -2.07 -5.08
N CYS A 41 -1.28 -0.75 -5.04
CA CYS A 41 -1.79 -0.04 -3.86
C CYS A 41 -3.23 -0.43 -3.53
N ILE A 42 -4.13 -0.39 -4.52
CA ILE A 42 -5.54 -0.73 -4.32
C ILE A 42 -5.68 -2.20 -3.88
N SER A 43 -5.02 -3.11 -4.60
CA SER A 43 -5.09 -4.55 -4.29
C SER A 43 -4.46 -4.88 -2.94
N GLY A 44 -3.29 -4.32 -2.62
CA GLY A 44 -2.59 -4.52 -1.35
C GLY A 44 -3.42 -4.08 -0.14
N TYR A 45 -4.03 -2.89 -0.18
CA TYR A 45 -4.90 -2.42 0.90
C TYR A 45 -6.19 -3.24 1.02
N CYS A 46 -6.80 -3.64 -0.09
CA CYS A 46 -7.94 -4.54 -0.07
C CYS A 46 -7.59 -5.87 0.61
N VAL A 47 -6.47 -6.50 0.22
CA VAL A 47 -6.00 -7.74 0.84
C VAL A 47 -5.73 -7.54 2.33
N LEU A 48 -5.05 -6.44 2.72
CA LEU A 48 -4.74 -6.15 4.12
C LEU A 48 -6.01 -6.08 4.98
N TYR A 49 -7.00 -5.30 4.55
CA TYR A 49 -8.23 -5.08 5.30
C TYR A 49 -9.17 -6.28 5.27
N CYS A 50 -9.12 -7.13 4.24
CA CYS A 50 -9.91 -8.36 4.18
C CYS A 50 -9.27 -9.52 4.95
N ALA A 51 -7.95 -9.68 4.87
CA ALA A 51 -7.24 -10.84 5.41
C ALA A 51 -6.89 -10.70 6.90
N PHE A 52 -6.64 -9.48 7.39
CA PHE A 52 -6.14 -9.28 8.75
C PHE A 52 -7.18 -8.64 9.69
N PRO A 53 -7.37 -9.17 10.91
CA PRO A 53 -8.25 -8.57 11.93
C PRO A 53 -7.55 -7.42 12.64
N ILE A 54 -7.43 -6.28 11.95
CA ILE A 54 -6.71 -5.07 12.39
C ILE A 54 -7.16 -4.59 13.80
N GLU A 55 -8.43 -4.76 14.13
CA GLU A 55 -9.04 -4.30 15.39
C GLU A 55 -8.47 -4.99 16.64
N LYS A 56 -7.97 -6.22 16.48
CA LYS A 56 -7.47 -7.05 17.58
C LYS A 56 -5.96 -6.92 17.77
N MET A 57 -5.27 -6.21 16.89
CA MET A 57 -3.82 -6.13 16.88
C MET A 57 -3.28 -5.09 17.86
N PRO A 58 -2.11 -5.35 18.50
CA PRO A 58 -1.45 -4.37 19.35
C PRO A 58 -0.84 -3.25 18.50
N VAL A 59 -0.72 -2.07 19.10
CA VAL A 59 -0.20 -0.84 18.45
C VAL A 59 1.14 -1.02 17.71
N PRO A 60 2.19 -1.64 18.29
CA PRO A 60 3.46 -1.82 17.58
C PRO A 60 3.34 -2.72 16.34
N VAL A 61 2.45 -3.72 16.39
CA VAL A 61 2.18 -4.60 15.23
C VAL A 61 1.45 -3.84 14.14
N LEU A 62 0.52 -2.93 14.51
CA LEU A 62 -0.14 -2.06 13.53
C LEU A 62 0.84 -1.17 12.77
N LEU A 63 1.82 -0.59 13.48
CA LEU A 63 2.83 0.27 12.88
C LEU A 63 3.70 -0.53 11.91
N LEU A 64 4.21 -1.69 12.37
CA LEU A 64 5.03 -2.57 11.54
C LEU A 64 4.25 -3.04 10.31
N LEU A 65 2.99 -3.43 10.49
CA LEU A 65 2.11 -3.87 9.41
C LEU A 65 1.91 -2.74 8.39
N SER A 66 1.65 -1.51 8.83
CA SER A 66 1.46 -0.35 7.95
C SER A 66 2.68 -0.08 7.07
N VAL A 67 3.86 -0.02 7.66
CA VAL A 67 5.13 0.22 6.93
C VAL A 67 5.44 -0.95 5.99
N LEU A 68 5.28 -2.19 6.47
CA LEU A 68 5.54 -3.38 5.68
C LEU A 68 4.58 -3.47 4.48
N THR A 69 3.32 -3.05 4.65
CA THR A 69 2.33 -3.01 3.58
C THR A 69 2.77 -2.05 2.48
N CYS A 70 3.24 -0.86 2.82
CA CYS A 70 3.78 0.09 1.84
C CYS A 70 4.98 -0.51 1.09
N ILE A 71 5.95 -1.11 1.79
CA ILE A 71 7.12 -1.76 1.18
C ILE A 71 6.70 -2.87 0.19
N VAL A 72 5.75 -3.71 0.59
CA VAL A 72 5.23 -4.79 -0.27
C VAL A 72 4.50 -4.24 -1.48
N ILE A 73 3.67 -3.20 -1.31
CA ILE A 73 2.95 -2.53 -2.40
C ILE A 73 3.95 -1.95 -3.40
N GLU A 74 5.03 -1.30 -2.94
CA GLU A 74 6.04 -0.73 -3.83
C GLU A 74 6.79 -1.80 -4.63
N LEU A 75 7.17 -2.91 -3.99
CA LEU A 75 7.79 -4.04 -4.69
C LEU A 75 6.85 -4.63 -5.74
N LEU A 76 5.58 -4.86 -5.38
CA LEU A 76 4.57 -5.39 -6.29
C LEU A 76 4.30 -4.43 -7.45
N GLY A 77 4.18 -3.14 -7.17
CA GLY A 77 3.90 -2.13 -8.17
C GLY A 77 5.03 -1.99 -9.18
N CYS A 78 6.28 -1.98 -8.72
CA CYS A 78 7.46 -2.01 -9.60
C CYS A 78 7.53 -3.29 -10.42
N PHE A 79 7.22 -4.45 -9.82
CA PHE A 79 7.18 -5.72 -10.53
C PHE A 79 6.12 -5.73 -11.64
N ILE A 80 4.90 -5.24 -11.34
CA ILE A 80 3.82 -5.09 -12.31
C ILE A 80 4.25 -4.12 -13.43
N ALA A 81 4.81 -2.97 -13.08
CA ALA A 81 5.26 -1.98 -14.05
C ALA A 81 6.32 -2.55 -15.00
N SER A 82 7.34 -3.24 -14.46
CA SER A 82 8.35 -3.87 -15.30
C SER A 82 7.80 -5.00 -16.15
N SER A 83 6.81 -5.75 -15.65
CA SER A 83 6.14 -6.79 -16.42
C SER A 83 5.35 -6.18 -17.57
N LEU A 84 4.68 -5.05 -17.35
CA LEU A 84 3.95 -4.33 -18.41
C LEU A 84 4.91 -3.80 -19.48
N THR A 85 6.01 -3.16 -19.07
CA THR A 85 7.04 -2.67 -20.00
C THR A 85 7.67 -3.83 -20.79
N SER A 86 7.98 -4.94 -20.12
CA SER A 86 8.59 -6.11 -20.78
C SER A 86 7.63 -6.78 -21.75
N LEU A 87 6.32 -6.82 -21.45
CA LEU A 87 5.31 -7.42 -22.32
C LEU A 87 5.07 -6.58 -23.58
N GLU A 88 5.15 -5.26 -23.46
CA GLU A 88 5.11 -4.36 -24.61
C GLU A 88 6.35 -4.53 -25.51
N GLN A 89 7.53 -4.69 -24.92
CA GLN A 89 8.78 -4.94 -25.66
C GLN A 89 8.88 -6.37 -26.21
N ALA A 90 8.34 -7.38 -25.51
CA ALA A 90 8.28 -8.77 -25.95
C ALA A 90 7.32 -8.99 -27.12
N ARG A 91 6.39 -8.05 -27.36
CA ARG A 91 5.64 -8.01 -28.62
C ARG A 91 6.55 -7.83 -29.84
N ILE A 92 7.80 -7.42 -29.63
CA ILE A 92 8.81 -7.10 -30.64
C ILE A 92 10.00 -8.10 -30.59
N ILE A 93 10.25 -8.80 -29.47
CA ILE A 93 11.46 -9.63 -29.26
C ILE A 93 11.14 -10.97 -28.54
N SER A 94 11.95 -12.00 -28.82
CA SER A 94 11.86 -13.41 -28.39
C SER A 94 11.61 -13.66 -26.89
N LEU A 95 10.94 -14.78 -26.57
CA LEU A 95 10.60 -15.26 -25.22
C LEU A 95 11.78 -15.36 -24.23
N GLY A 96 13.01 -15.50 -24.72
CA GLY A 96 14.22 -15.56 -23.88
C GLY A 96 14.51 -14.26 -23.12
N ASP A 97 14.15 -13.11 -23.70
CA ASP A 97 14.40 -11.80 -23.09
C ASP A 97 13.40 -11.47 -21.97
N ILE A 98 12.28 -12.21 -21.90
CA ILE A 98 11.24 -12.02 -20.86
C ILE A 98 11.80 -12.34 -19.47
N PHE A 99 12.60 -13.41 -19.35
CA PHE A 99 13.13 -13.83 -18.06
C PHE A 99 14.15 -12.83 -17.50
N ILE A 100 15.03 -12.32 -18.38
CA ILE A 100 16.01 -11.29 -18.03
C ILE A 100 15.30 -9.99 -17.66
N ASN A 101 14.30 -9.57 -18.45
CA ASN A 101 13.54 -8.34 -18.17
C ASN A 101 12.78 -8.40 -16.84
N ASN A 102 12.25 -9.56 -16.44
CA ASN A 102 11.59 -9.71 -15.13
C ASN A 102 12.58 -9.63 -13.97
N ILE A 103 13.80 -10.18 -14.12
CA ILE A 103 14.86 -10.04 -13.11
C ILE A 103 15.28 -8.57 -13.00
N VAL A 104 15.49 -7.90 -14.13
CA VAL A 104 15.81 -6.46 -14.17
C VAL A 104 14.70 -5.64 -13.50
N GLY A 105 13.44 -6.00 -13.74
CA GLY A 105 12.28 -5.41 -13.07
C GLY A 105 12.29 -5.53 -11.56
N LEU A 106 12.66 -6.71 -11.05
CA LEU A 106 12.76 -6.95 -9.62
C LEU A 106 13.92 -6.15 -9.00
N VAL A 107 15.07 -6.06 -9.69
CA VAL A 107 16.21 -5.25 -9.26
C VAL A 107 15.87 -3.75 -9.26
N LEU A 108 15.21 -3.26 -10.32
CA LEU A 108 14.71 -1.89 -10.39
C LEU A 108 13.66 -1.62 -9.30
N GLY A 109 12.82 -2.61 -8.98
CA GLY A 109 11.86 -2.51 -7.89
C GLY A 109 12.52 -2.36 -6.52
N ILE A 110 13.59 -3.12 -6.25
CA ILE A 110 14.38 -2.98 -5.02
C ILE A 110 15.06 -1.60 -4.98
N LEU A 111 15.66 -1.17 -6.09
CA LEU A 111 16.34 0.13 -6.18
C LEU A 111 15.36 1.29 -5.98
N GLY A 112 14.19 1.21 -6.61
CA GLY A 112 13.10 2.18 -6.45
C GLY A 112 12.59 2.23 -5.00
N ASN A 113 12.49 1.08 -4.34
CA ASN A 113 12.09 1.01 -2.93
C ASN A 113 13.15 1.63 -2.00
N ILE A 114 14.45 1.43 -2.27
CA ILE A 114 15.54 2.10 -1.52
C ILE A 114 15.46 3.62 -1.68
N LEU A 115 15.19 4.10 -2.91
CA LEU A 115 15.07 5.53 -3.20
C LEU A 115 13.83 6.16 -2.54
N MET A 116 12.69 5.45 -2.62
CA MET A 116 11.40 5.90 -2.09
C MET A 116 11.26 5.63 -0.59
N PHE A 117 12.16 4.85 0.03
CA PHE A 117 12.10 4.43 1.42
C PHE A 117 11.74 5.55 2.43
N PRO A 118 12.30 6.78 2.33
CA PRO A 118 11.91 7.86 3.24
C PRO A 118 10.43 8.24 3.09
N VAL A 119 9.94 8.29 1.86
CA VAL A 119 8.53 8.55 1.52
C VAL A 119 7.65 7.41 2.03
N THR A 120 8.08 6.16 1.82
CA THR A 120 7.40 4.94 2.29
C THR A 120 7.23 4.95 3.81
N ILE A 121 8.25 5.38 4.56
CA ILE A 121 8.17 5.54 6.02
C ILE A 121 7.16 6.63 6.39
N VAL A 122 7.25 7.82 5.80
CA VAL A 122 6.36 8.94 6.13
C VAL A 122 4.90 8.58 5.85
N LEU A 123 4.62 7.98 4.70
CA LEU A 123 3.29 7.48 4.34
C LEU A 123 2.85 6.34 5.26
N GLY A 124 3.73 5.40 5.56
CA GLY A 124 3.45 4.30 6.49
C GLY A 124 3.05 4.78 7.88
N VAL A 125 3.71 5.84 8.39
CA VAL A 125 3.36 6.47 9.68
C VAL A 125 2.04 7.24 9.58
N ALA A 126 1.78 7.96 8.48
CA ALA A 126 0.51 8.65 8.26
C ALA A 126 -0.67 7.66 8.20
N ASN A 127 -0.51 6.55 7.47
CA ASN A 127 -1.48 5.46 7.39
C ASN A 127 -1.69 4.80 8.76
N PHE A 128 -0.62 4.59 9.53
CA PHE A 128 -0.71 4.11 10.90
C PHE A 128 -1.52 5.06 11.80
N GLY A 129 -1.36 6.37 11.66
CA GLY A 129 -2.16 7.36 12.39
C GLY A 129 -3.66 7.21 12.13
N LEU A 130 -4.04 7.02 10.87
CA LEU A 130 -5.44 6.78 10.46
C LEU A 130 -5.98 5.46 11.03
N LEU A 131 -5.20 4.38 10.94
CA LEU A 131 -5.52 3.08 11.52
C LEU A 131 -5.68 3.15 13.04
N LEU A 132 -4.81 3.88 13.74
CA LEU A 132 -4.86 4.04 15.18
C LEU A 132 -6.12 4.82 15.61
N PHE A 133 -6.50 5.85 14.86
CA PHE A 133 -7.73 6.60 15.10
C PHE A 133 -8.97 5.71 14.98
N TYR A 134 -9.01 4.85 13.95
CA TYR A 134 -10.07 3.86 13.78
C TYR A 134 -10.15 2.89 14.95
N VAL A 135 -9.05 2.21 15.28
CA VAL A 135 -9.00 1.19 16.34
C VAL A 135 -9.39 1.77 17.71
N ARG A 136 -8.95 3.01 18.01
CA ARG A 136 -9.35 3.71 19.25
C ARG A 136 -10.85 4.03 19.28
N GLY A 137 -11.43 4.44 18.15
CA GLY A 137 -12.86 4.69 18.03
C GLY A 137 -13.72 3.44 18.21
N VAL A 138 -13.27 2.30 17.66
CA VAL A 138 -13.93 1.00 17.84
C VAL A 138 -13.87 0.57 19.31
N LYS A 139 -12.68 0.59 19.94
CA LYS A 139 -12.53 0.24 21.37
C LYS A 139 -13.40 1.09 22.29
N LYS A 140 -13.51 2.40 22.03
CA LYS A 140 -14.38 3.30 22.82
C LYS A 140 -15.85 2.92 22.71
N SER A 141 -16.31 2.51 21.53
CA SER A 141 -17.69 2.05 21.33
C SER A 141 -17.97 0.72 22.04
N THR A 142 -17.03 -0.23 22.00
CA THR A 142 -17.15 -1.51 22.71
C THR A 142 -17.19 -1.33 24.23
N VAL A 143 -16.36 -0.43 24.77
CA VAL A 143 -16.36 -0.12 26.22
C VAL A 143 -17.69 0.54 26.63
N ASN A 144 -18.20 1.49 25.84
CA ASN A 144 -19.49 2.13 26.14
C ASN A 144 -20.68 1.16 26.09
N LEU A 145 -20.68 0.16 25.20
CA LEU A 145 -21.71 -0.90 25.24
C LEU A 145 -21.56 -1.77 26.50
N SER A 146 -20.34 -2.16 26.89
CA SER A 146 -20.14 -2.96 28.11
C SER A 146 -20.49 -2.22 29.40
N CYS A 147 -20.47 -0.89 29.40
CA CYS A 147 -20.91 -0.08 30.54
C CYS A 147 -22.42 0.20 30.56
N GLN A 148 -23.17 -0.10 29.50
CA GLN A 148 -24.63 0.07 29.47
C GLN A 148 -25.40 -1.16 29.96
N ASP A 149 -24.74 -2.31 30.19
CA ASP A 149 -25.39 -3.53 30.71
C ASP A 149 -24.84 -4.00 32.08
N PRO A 150 -25.05 -3.25 33.17
CA PRO A 150 -25.08 -3.85 34.51
C PRO A 150 -26.52 -4.03 35.06
N PHE A 151 -27.57 -3.53 34.40
CA PHE A 151 -28.94 -3.54 34.93
C PHE A 151 -30.03 -3.67 33.85
N ARG A 152 -30.00 -4.75 33.07
CA ARG A 152 -31.18 -5.18 32.33
C ARG A 152 -31.68 -6.51 32.90
N ASN A 153 -32.50 -6.37 33.95
CA ASN A 153 -33.41 -7.40 34.45
C ASN A 153 -34.39 -7.83 33.35
#